data_AF-A0A3M1GHV3-F1
#
_entry.id   AF-A0A3M1GHV3-F1
#
_cell.length_a   1.000
_cell.length_b   1.000
_cell.length_c   1.000
_cell.angle_alpha   90.00
_cell.angle_beta   90.00
_cell.angle_gamma   90.00
#
_symmetry.space_group_name_H-M   'P 1'
#
loop_
_entity.id
_entity.type
_entity.pdbx_description
1 polymer ?
#
loop_
_entity_poly.entity_id
_entity_poly.type
_entity_poly.pdbx_seq_one_letter_code
_entity_poly.pdbx_strand_id
1 'polypeptide(L)' 'MRVALITGASGGLGAVLAKALSEEGYRLVLHYLRGLQRVKDLSQKLPTETLPVRADISKEEDV' A
#
# COMPACT_ATOMS: atom_id res chain seq x y z
N MET A 1 -2.14 -18.10 -4.14
CA MET A 1 -1.88 -16.94 -3.26
C MET A 1 -1.46 -15.76 -4.13
N ARG A 2 -2.09 -14.59 -3.99
CA ARG A 2 -1.87 -13.43 -4.88
C ARG A 2 -1.36 -12.23 -4.09
N VAL A 3 -0.53 -11.41 -4.73
CA VAL A 3 0.03 -10.18 -4.16
C VAL A 3 -0.30 -9.02 -5.09
N ALA A 4 -0.69 -7.88 -4.53
CA ALA A 4 -0.92 -6.66 -5.27
C ALA A 4 -0.01 -5.53 -4.77
N LEU A 5 0.57 -4.77 -5.70
CA LEU A 5 1.30 -3.54 -5.43
C LEU A 5 0.38 -2.35 -5.68
N ILE A 6 0.23 -1.47 -4.68
CA ILE A 6 -0.57 -0.26 -4.77
C ILE A 6 0.36 0.94 -4.66
N THR A 7 0.48 1.72 -5.74
CA THR A 7 1.19 2.99 -5.73
C THR A 7 0.31 4.10 -5.18
N GLY A 8 0.89 5.02 -4.41
CA GLY A 8 0.12 6.10 -3.79
C GLY A 8 -0.86 5.60 -2.71
N ALA A 9 -0.52 4.50 -2.02
CA ALA A 9 -1.35 3.87 -1.00
C ALA A 9 -1.69 4.79 0.18
N SER A 10 -0.90 5.84 0.41
CA SER A 10 -1.22 6.84 1.42
C SER A 10 -2.44 7.70 1.07
N GLY A 11 -2.76 7.86 -0.23
CA GLY A 11 -3.85 8.70 -0.74
C GLY A 11 -5.23 8.05 -0.67
N GLY A 12 -6.28 8.83 -0.95
CA GLY A 12 -7.67 8.39 -0.82
C GLY A 12 -8.01 7.16 -1.67
N LEU A 13 -7.69 7.20 -2.97
CA LEU A 13 -7.94 6.07 -3.88
C LEU A 13 -7.11 4.83 -3.51
N GLY A 14 -5.82 5.02 -3.22
CA GLY A 14 -4.93 3.92 -2.83
C GLY A 14 -5.40 3.20 -1.57
N ALA A 15 -5.88 3.94 -0.56
CA ALA A 15 -6.43 3.36 0.66
C ALA A 15 -7.73 2.57 0.41
N VAL A 16 -8.62 3.08 -0.45
CA VAL A 16 -9.87 2.39 -0.82
C VAL A 16 -9.58 1.08 -1.56
N LEU A 17 -8.65 1.11 -2.53
CA LEU A 17 -8.23 -0.09 -3.27
C LEU A 17 -7.54 -1.11 -2.36
N ALA A 18 -6.70 -0.65 -1.42
CA ALA A 18 -6.06 -1.52 -0.45
C ALA A 18 -7.10 -2.25 0.41
N LYS A 19 -8.16 -1.55 0.84
CA LYS A 19 -9.26 -2.17 1.56
C LYS A 19 -9.96 -3.23 0.72
N ALA A 20 -10.39 -2.91 -0.49
CA ALA A 20 -11.08 -3.86 -1.37
C ALA A 20 -10.24 -5.12 -1.65
N LEU A 21 -8.97 -4.95 -2.04
CA LEU A 21 -8.10 -6.09 -2.34
C LEU A 21 -7.74 -6.91 -1.10
N SER A 22 -7.64 -6.28 0.08
CA SER A 22 -7.44 -7.04 1.32
C SER A 22 -8.63 -7.94 1.66
N GLU A 23 -9.86 -7.48 1.41
CA GLU A 23 -11.10 -8.25 1.63
C GLU A 23 -11.21 -9.41 0.64
N GLU A 24 -10.64 -9.29 -0.56
CA GLU A 24 -10.50 -10.37 -1.54
C GLU A 24 -9.34 -11.35 -1.25
N GLY A 25 -8.62 -11.16 -0.13
CA GLY A 25 -7.55 -12.06 0.32
C GLY A 25 -6.20 -11.87 -0.38
N TYR A 26 -5.95 -10.70 -0.98
CA TYR A 26 -4.62 -10.36 -1.48
C TYR A 26 -3.70 -9.94 -0.34
N ARG A 27 -2.42 -10.29 -0.42
CA ARG A 27 -1.38 -9.57 0.33
C ARG A 27 -1.01 -8.28 -0.40
N LEU A 28 -0.63 -7.25 0.33
CA LEU A 28 -0.48 -5.93 -0.25
C LEU A 28 0.91 -5.35 -0.02
N VAL A 29 1.51 -4.83 -1.09
CA VAL A 29 2.63 -3.90 -1.01
C VAL A 29 2.06 -2.49 -1.14
N LEU A 30 2.23 -1.68 -0.10
CA LEU A 30 1.65 -0.35 0.02
C LEU A 30 2.73 0.70 -0.23
N HIS A 31 2.88 1.11 -1.49
CA HIS A 31 3.87 2.10 -1.88
C HIS A 31 3.39 3.53 -1.54
N TYR A 32 4.27 4.35 -0.97
CA TYR A 32 4.04 5.77 -0.71
C TYR A 32 5.29 6.63 -0.87
N LEU A 33 5.15 7.84 -1.41
CA LEU A 33 6.22 8.85 -1.38
C LEU A 33 6.17 9.68 -0.08
N ARG A 34 4.95 10.07 0.32
CA ARG A 34 4.66 10.88 1.53
C ARG A 34 3.48 10.29 2.30
N GLY A 35 3.38 10.61 3.58
CA GLY A 35 2.27 10.17 4.43
C GLY A 35 2.49 8.80 5.09
N LEU A 36 3.68 8.58 5.66
CA LEU A 36 4.03 7.35 6.39
C LEU A 36 2.96 6.94 7.42
N GLN A 37 2.50 7.89 8.24
CA GLN A 37 1.52 7.59 9.28
C GLN A 37 0.21 7.05 8.69
N ARG A 38 -0.28 7.65 7.60
CA ARG A 38 -1.49 7.17 6.89
C ARG A 38 -1.34 5.73 6.42
N VAL A 39 -0.16 5.34 5.90
CA VAL A 39 0.07 3.96 5.45
C VAL A 39 0.24 3.00 6.62
N LYS A 40 0.87 3.41 7.72
CA LYS A 40 0.95 2.61 8.94
C LYS A 40 -0.45 2.34 9.51
N ASP A 41 -1.26 3.39 9.64
CA ASP A 41 -2.63 3.27 10.14
C ASP A 41 -3.50 2.42 9.21
N LEU A 42 -3.32 2.54 7.90
CA LEU A 42 -3.97 1.68 6.91
C LEU A 42 -3.54 0.23 7.12
N SER A 43 -2.24 -0.05 7.19
CA SER A 43 -1.67 -1.40 7.35
C SER A 43 -2.23 -2.12 8.58
N GLN A 44 -2.41 -1.41 9.69
CA GLN A 44 -2.98 -1.95 10.93
C GLN A 44 -4.49 -2.29 10.83
N LYS A 45 -5.22 -1.67 9.89
CA LYS A 45 -6.67 -1.84 9.73
C LYS A 45 -7.04 -2.94 8.73
N LEU A 46 -6.10 -3.38 7.90
CA LEU A 46 -6.39 -4.36 6.86
C LEU A 46 -6.27 -5.79 7.40
N PRO A 47 -7.18 -6.70 7.04
CA PRO A 47 -7.19 -8.09 7.51
C PRO A 47 -6.14 -8.98 6.84
N THR A 48 -5.18 -8.40 6.12
CA THR A 48 -4.17 -9.11 5.33
C THR A 48 -2.76 -8.66 5.69
N GLU A 49 -1.77 -9.45 5.30
CA GLU A 49 -0.36 -9.06 5.40
C GLU A 49 -0.09 -7.86 4.47
N THR A 50 0.55 -6.83 5.03
CA THR A 50 0.88 -5.61 4.32
C THR A 50 2.37 -5.29 4.46
N LEU A 51 2.98 -4.78 3.39
CA LEU A 51 4.35 -4.30 3.35
C LEU A 51 4.37 -2.84 2.90
N PRO A 52 4.50 -1.87 3.82
CA PRO A 52 4.70 -0.47 3.49
C PRO A 52 6.08 -0.26 2.85
N VAL A 53 6.13 0.37 1.68
CA VAL A 53 7.39 0.70 0.99
C VAL A 53 7.41 2.17 0.63
N ARG A 54 8.47 2.87 1.04
CA ARG A 54 8.71 4.24 0.57
C ARG A 54 9.59 4.19 -0.66
N ALA A 55 9.13 4.78 -1.75
CA ALA A 55 9.90 4.99 -2.96
C ALA A 55 9.51 6.32 -3.61
N ASP A 56 10.44 6.95 -4.32
CA ASP A 56 10.13 7.98 -5.30
C ASP A 56 10.16 7.38 -6.70
N ILE A 57 8.98 7.07 -7.25
CA ILE A 57 8.87 6.44 -8.58
C ILE A 57 9.48 7.31 -9.70
N SER A 58 9.72 8.61 -9.46
CA SER A 58 10.45 9.44 -10.43
C SER A 58 11.95 9.13 -10.52
N LYS A 59 12.48 8.32 -9.60
CA LYS A 59 13.87 7.88 -9.53
C LYS A 59 13.96 6.38 -9.78
N GLU A 60 14.69 5.99 -10.82
CA GLU A 60 14.84 4.58 -11.18
C GLU A 60 15.53 3.74 -10.08
N GLU A 61 16.42 4.37 -9.30
CA GLU A 61 17.11 3.75 -8.15
C GLU A 61 16.17 3.35 -6.98
N ASP A 62 14.98 3.93 -6.91
CA ASP A 62 14.00 3.67 -5.85
C ASP A 62 12.99 2.55 -6.22
N VAL A 63 13.06 1.99 -7.44
CA VAL A 63 12.06 1.05 -8.01
C VAL A 63 12.60 -0.37 -8.15
#